data_AF-A0A7L2PCB0-F1
#
_entry.id   AF-A0A7L2PCB0-F1
#
_cell.length_a   1.000
_cell.length_b   1.000
_cell.length_c   1.000
_cell.angle_alpha   90.00
_cell.angle_beta   90.00
_cell.angle_gamma   90.00
#
_symmetry.space_group_name_H-M   'P 1'
#
loop_
_entity.id
_entity.type
_entity.pdbx_description
1 polymer ?
#
loop_
_entity_poly.entity_id
_entity_poly.type
_entity_poly.pdbx_seq_one_letter_code
_entity_poly.pdbx_strand_id
1 'polypeptide(L)'
;VLGNAHVSLFFAGGQSPGSARRALAAYAQAERVDPAAAANPDLHLNRATLLQYLERFQGALEGLSRAAELAPGWEEPRKRHAHLVEYLRHLCGLLESR
;
A
#
# COMPACT_ATOMS: atom_id res chain seq x y z
N VAL A 1 -9.45 -10.53 -6.17
CA VAL A 1 -9.34 -11.18 -4.83
C VAL A 1 -10.02 -10.30 -3.79
N LEU A 2 -10.60 -10.87 -2.73
CA LEU A 2 -11.41 -10.22 -1.68
C LEU A 2 -10.82 -8.91 -1.11
N GLY A 3 -9.48 -8.80 -1.01
CA GLY A 3 -8.80 -7.57 -0.60
C GLY A 3 -9.15 -6.35 -1.47
N ASN A 4 -9.15 -6.51 -2.80
CA ASN A 4 -9.50 -5.43 -3.72
C ASN A 4 -10.96 -4.99 -3.56
N ALA A 5 -11.87 -5.94 -3.31
CA ALA A 5 -13.28 -5.62 -3.06
C ALA A 5 -13.45 -4.78 -1.78
N HIS A 6 -12.71 -5.08 -0.72
CA HIS A 6 -12.71 -4.26 0.50
C HIS A 6 -12.03 -2.90 0.31
N VAL A 7 -11.00 -2.79 -0.54
CA VAL A 7 -10.41 -1.49 -0.91
C VAL A 7 -11.42 -0.64 -1.68
N SER A 8 -12.12 -1.21 -2.67
CA SER A 8 -13.19 -0.51 -3.38
C SER A 8 -14.30 -0.05 -2.43
N LEU A 9 -14.73 -0.91 -1.50
CA LEU A 9 -15.70 -0.54 -0.46
C LEU A 9 -15.18 0.52 0.51
N PHE A 10 -13.88 0.55 0.81
CA PHE A 10 -13.28 1.60 1.62
C PHE A 10 -13.38 2.96 0.91
N PHE A 11 -12.94 3.04 -0.34
CA PHE A 11 -12.97 4.30 -1.09
C PHE A 11 -14.39 4.75 -1.47
N ALA A 12 -15.28 3.82 -1.82
CA ALA A 12 -16.67 4.13 -2.17
C ALA A 12 -17.56 4.38 -0.94
N GLY A 13 -17.27 3.74 0.19
CA GLY A 13 -18.10 3.74 1.40
C GLY A 13 -17.69 4.76 2.45
N GLY A 14 -17.11 5.89 2.03
CA GLY A 14 -16.74 6.99 2.96
C GLY A 14 -15.57 6.67 3.89
N GLN A 15 -14.64 5.79 3.46
CA GLN A 15 -13.36 5.52 4.15
C GLN A 15 -13.52 4.97 5.57
N SER A 16 -14.52 4.11 5.77
CA SER A 16 -14.77 3.48 7.07
C SER A 16 -13.53 2.72 7.60
N PRO A 17 -13.10 2.97 8.86
CA PRO A 17 -12.02 2.22 9.49
C PRO A 17 -12.26 0.71 9.52
N GLY A 18 -13.53 0.27 9.59
CA GLY A 18 -13.90 -1.15 9.55
C GLY A 18 -13.58 -1.80 8.21
N SER A 19 -13.86 -1.10 7.11
CA SER A 19 -13.52 -1.57 5.76
C SER A 19 -12.02 -1.62 5.52
N ALA A 20 -11.28 -0.62 6.01
CA ALA A 20 -9.82 -0.60 5.96
C ALA A 20 -9.20 -1.81 6.68
N ARG A 21 -9.65 -2.10 7.91
CA ARG A 21 -9.17 -3.26 8.68
C ARG A 21 -9.44 -4.58 7.97
N ARG A 22 -10.64 -4.75 7.39
CA ARG A 22 -10.97 -5.97 6.63
C ARG A 22 -10.11 -6.12 5.37
N ALA A 23 -9.87 -5.03 4.65
CA ALA A 23 -8.99 -5.04 3.47
C ALA A 23 -7.56 -5.48 3.84
N LEU A 24 -6.97 -4.87 4.87
CA LEU A 24 -5.62 -5.23 5.33
C LEU A 24 -5.54 -6.67 5.83
N ALA A 25 -6.54 -7.14 6.57
CA ALA A 25 -6.61 -8.52 7.03
C ALA A 25 -6.73 -9.50 5.84
N ALA A 26 -7.51 -9.16 4.82
CA ALA A 26 -7.64 -9.98 3.62
C ALA A 26 -6.33 -10.09 2.83
N TYR A 27 -5.57 -8.99 2.70
CA TYR A 27 -4.25 -9.04 2.06
C TYR A 27 -3.26 -9.89 2.85
N ALA A 28 -3.14 -9.67 4.16
CA ALA A 28 -2.23 -10.44 5.02
C ALA A 28 -2.58 -11.93 5.00
N GLN A 29 -3.88 -12.27 5.01
CA GLN A 29 -4.34 -13.64 4.92
C GLN A 29 -4.00 -14.26 3.56
N ALA A 30 -4.19 -13.53 2.45
CA ALA A 30 -3.87 -14.00 1.10
C ALA A 30 -2.37 -14.31 0.97
N GLU A 31 -1.49 -13.41 1.42
CA GLU A 31 -0.04 -13.61 1.43
C GLU A 31 0.36 -14.86 2.26
N ARG A 32 -0.33 -15.12 3.36
CA ARG A 32 -0.02 -16.25 4.26
C ARG A 32 -0.43 -17.61 3.70
N VAL A 33 -1.54 -17.68 2.97
CA VAL A 33 -2.11 -18.98 2.53
C VAL A 33 -1.82 -19.32 1.08
N ASP A 34 -1.47 -18.33 0.26
CA ASP A 34 -1.26 -18.51 -1.17
C ASP A 34 0.10 -17.90 -1.60
N PRO A 35 1.11 -18.74 -1.88
CA PRO A 35 2.39 -18.29 -2.40
C PRO A 35 2.28 -17.49 -3.72
N ALA A 36 1.26 -17.79 -4.56
CA ALA A 36 1.03 -17.04 -5.79
C ALA A 36 0.52 -15.62 -5.48
N ALA A 37 -0.28 -15.46 -4.42
CA ALA A 37 -0.68 -14.15 -3.93
C ALA A 37 0.51 -13.36 -3.36
N ALA A 38 1.43 -14.02 -2.64
CA ALA A 38 2.66 -13.39 -2.16
C ALA A 38 3.58 -12.93 -3.31
N ALA A 39 3.52 -13.60 -4.46
CA ALA A 39 4.25 -13.24 -5.68
C ALA A 39 3.48 -12.26 -6.59
N ASN A 40 2.28 -11.82 -6.20
CA ASN A 40 1.44 -10.94 -7.01
C ASN A 40 1.79 -9.45 -6.77
N PRO A 41 2.37 -8.73 -7.76
CA PRO A 41 2.74 -7.32 -7.60
C PRO A 41 1.53 -6.40 -7.34
N ASP A 42 0.36 -6.67 -7.93
CA ASP A 42 -0.85 -5.86 -7.73
C ASP A 42 -1.35 -5.91 -6.29
N LEU A 43 -1.19 -7.06 -5.63
CA LEU A 43 -1.57 -7.22 -4.22
C LEU A 43 -0.78 -6.24 -3.36
N HIS A 44 0.54 -6.21 -3.54
CA HIS A 44 1.44 -5.34 -2.80
C HIS A 44 1.18 -3.87 -3.08
N LEU A 45 0.92 -3.48 -4.35
CA LEU A 45 0.58 -2.11 -4.70
C LEU A 45 -0.74 -1.66 -4.05
N ASN A 46 -1.77 -2.49 -4.10
CA ASN A 46 -3.10 -2.14 -3.55
C ASN A 46 -3.07 -2.05 -2.02
N ARG A 47 -2.34 -2.96 -1.36
CA ARG A 47 -2.09 -2.90 0.08
C ARG A 47 -1.33 -1.64 0.45
N ALA A 48 -0.27 -1.31 -0.29
CA ALA A 48 0.52 -0.10 -0.05
C ALA A 48 -0.30 1.18 -0.22
N THR A 49 -1.15 1.25 -1.24
CA THR A 49 -2.05 2.40 -1.47
C THR A 49 -2.99 2.63 -0.28
N LEU A 50 -3.58 1.55 0.25
CA LEU A 50 -4.41 1.66 1.45
C LEU A 50 -3.59 2.08 2.68
N LEU A 51 -2.38 1.53 2.87
CA LEU A 51 -1.51 1.91 3.99
C LEU A 51 -1.08 3.37 3.92
N GLN A 52 -0.77 3.89 2.73
CA GLN A 52 -0.45 5.30 2.53
C GLN A 52 -1.64 6.20 2.91
N TYR A 53 -2.86 5.81 2.52
CA TYR A 53 -4.07 6.55 2.90
C TYR A 53 -4.32 6.56 4.41
N LEU A 54 -3.93 5.49 5.10
CA LEU A 54 -4.00 5.38 6.56
C LEU A 54 -2.77 5.98 7.27
N GLU A 55 -1.91 6.70 6.54
CA GLU A 55 -0.67 7.30 7.05
C GLU A 55 0.33 6.29 7.65
N ARG A 56 0.19 5.02 7.30
CA ARG A 56 1.11 3.94 7.69
C ARG A 56 2.25 3.85 6.69
N PHE A 57 3.04 4.92 6.62
CA PHE A 57 3.98 5.17 5.53
C PHE A 57 5.07 4.11 5.38
N GLN A 58 5.61 3.59 6.47
CA GLN A 58 6.63 2.53 6.43
C GLN A 58 6.12 1.29 5.67
N GLY A 59 4.93 0.79 6.02
CA GLY A 59 4.34 -0.36 5.34
C GLY A 59 3.92 -0.07 3.90
N ALA A 60 3.59 1.19 3.58
CA ALA A 60 3.36 1.60 2.20
C ALA A 60 4.65 1.53 1.37
N LEU A 61 5.77 2.05 1.89
CA LEU A 61 7.07 1.97 1.21
C LEU A 61 7.52 0.52 0.99
N GLU A 62 7.35 -0.35 1.99
CA GLU A 62 7.64 -1.78 1.88
C GLU A 62 6.81 -2.45 0.77
N GLY A 63 5.50 -2.19 0.72
CA GLY A 63 4.63 -2.75 -0.32
C GLY A 63 4.93 -2.20 -1.71
N LEU A 64 5.24 -0.92 -1.85
CA LEU A 64 5.66 -0.32 -3.12
C LEU A 64 6.99 -0.92 -3.62
N SER A 65 7.95 -1.11 -2.71
CA SER A 65 9.23 -1.77 -3.03
C SER A 65 9.01 -3.20 -3.49
N ARG A 66 8.17 -3.95 -2.77
CA ARG A 66 7.89 -5.34 -3.12
C ARG A 66 7.19 -5.47 -4.48
N ALA A 67 6.24 -4.59 -4.78
CA ALA A 67 5.60 -4.55 -6.09
C ALA A 67 6.61 -4.23 -7.22
N ALA A 68 7.55 -3.31 -6.98
CA ALA A 68 8.61 -2.96 -7.93
C ALA A 68 9.61 -4.10 -8.18
N GLU A 69 9.93 -4.89 -7.15
CA GLU A 69 10.79 -6.08 -7.26
C GLU A 69 10.11 -7.19 -8.08
N LEU A 70 8.83 -7.43 -7.83
CA LEU A 70 8.05 -8.50 -8.48
C LEU A 70 7.73 -8.18 -9.94
N ALA A 71 7.59 -6.89 -10.29
CA ALA A 71 7.31 -6.45 -11.66
C ALA A 71 8.28 -5.33 -12.10
N PRO A 72 9.52 -5.66 -12.50
CA PRO A 72 10.51 -4.63 -12.83
C PRO A 72 10.17 -3.74 -14.03
N GLY A 73 9.30 -4.18 -14.93
CA GLY A 73 8.79 -3.39 -16.06
C GLY A 73 7.61 -2.49 -15.71
N TRP A 74 7.01 -2.65 -14.53
CA TRP A 74 5.93 -1.80 -14.06
C TRP A 74 6.50 -0.61 -13.31
N GLU A 75 6.48 0.56 -13.94
CA GLU A 75 7.13 1.74 -13.37
C GLU A 75 6.36 2.36 -12.18
N GLU A 76 5.04 2.15 -12.12
CA GLU A 76 4.15 2.81 -11.17
C GLU A 76 4.58 2.63 -9.70
N PRO A 77 4.89 1.42 -9.20
CA PRO A 77 5.32 1.25 -7.82
C PRO A 77 6.61 2.01 -7.49
N ARG A 78 7.59 2.03 -8.41
CA ARG A 78 8.85 2.78 -8.21
C ARG A 78 8.61 4.29 -8.16
N LYS A 79 7.78 4.81 -9.07
CA LYS A 79 7.43 6.24 -9.09
C LYS A 79 6.72 6.65 -7.81
N ARG A 80 5.72 5.86 -7.38
CA ARG A 80 5.01 6.08 -6.11
C ARG A 80 5.94 6.01 -4.91
N HIS A 81 6.86 5.05 -4.88
CA HIS A 81 7.84 4.92 -3.81
C HIS A 81 8.72 6.18 -3.71
N ALA A 82 9.29 6.62 -4.84
CA ALA A 82 10.13 7.81 -4.90
C ALA A 82 9.37 9.07 -4.43
N HIS A 83 8.15 9.27 -4.92
CA HIS A 83 7.31 10.39 -4.49
C HIS A 83 6.99 10.35 -3.00
N LEU A 84 6.68 9.17 -2.43
CA LEU A 84 6.38 9.06 -1.01
C LEU A 84 7.61 9.37 -0.14
N VAL A 85 8.80 8.91 -0.55
CA VAL A 85 10.06 9.25 0.15
C VAL A 85 10.33 10.75 0.12
N GLU A 86 10.14 11.39 -1.04
CA GLU A 86 10.33 12.83 -1.18
C GLU A 86 9.34 13.63 -0.33
N TYR A 87 8.05 13.23 -0.36
CA TYR A 87 7.00 13.83 0.46
C TYR A 87 7.35 13.77 1.95
N LEU A 88 7.77 12.60 2.46
CA LEU A 88 8.12 12.43 3.86
C LEU A 88 9.37 13.21 4.25
N ARG A 89 10.38 13.26 3.38
CA ARG A 89 11.58 14.08 3.60
C ARG A 89 11.22 15.55 3.74
N HIS A 90 10.37 16.06 2.85
CA HIS A 90 9.92 17.45 2.89
C HIS A 90 9.09 17.73 4.15
N LEU A 91 8.15 16.85 4.51
CA LEU A 91 7.35 16.96 5.72
C LEU A 91 8.21 16.98 6.98
N CYS A 92 9.19 16.08 7.11
CA CYS A 92 10.13 16.07 8.22
C CYS A 92 10.93 17.37 8.30
N GLY A 93 11.45 17.86 7.18
CA GLY A 93 12.18 19.15 7.15
C GLY A 93 11.32 20.33 7.63
N LEU A 94 10.04 20.38 7.26
CA LEU A 94 9.11 21.41 7.74
C LEU A 94 8.79 21.32 9.23
N LEU A 95 8.81 20.10 9.79
CA LEU A 95 8.58 19.88 11.22
C LEU A 95 9.81 20.24 12.05
N GLU A 96 11.00 20.00 11.52
CA GLU A 96 12.29 20.36 12.14
C GLU A 96 12.57 21.86 12.09
N SER A 97 12.02 22.57 11.11
CA SER A 97 12.16 24.03 10.99
C SER A 97 11.18 24.84 11.86
N ARG A 98 10.48 24.20 12.80
CA ARG A 98 9.57 24.84 13.76
C ARG A 98 10.19 24.93 15.14
#